data_AF-A0A2G2HEE6-F1
#
_entry.id   AF-A0A2G2HEE6-F1
#
_cell.length_a   1.000
_cell.length_b   1.000
_cell.length_c   1.000
_cell.angle_alpha   90.00
_cell.angle_beta   90.00
_cell.angle_gamma   90.00
#
_symmetry.space_group_name_H-M   'P 1'
#
loop_
_entity.id
_entity.type
_entity.pdbx_description
1 polymer ?
#
loop_
_entity_poly.entity_id
_entity_poly.type
_entity_poly.pdbx_seq_one_letter_code
_entity_poly.pdbx_strand_id
1 'polypeptide(L)'
;MFIHRLKRYFQIIIFVSICFLIYSWYNNYQFSKQELKTSIINQIKNKEQALKNLVYTHYKIHVGFPIIISNELPSNLFGLTSYSKGEIKIYLNKKRFQESLDYMIDDVLPHEYAHAMIFKLKLFSKKKAGHSKEWQRVCKKLQGLRCERFVKNNDIVFGKTNF
;
A
#
# COMPACT_ATOMS: atom_id res chain seq x y z
N MET A 1 17.84 46.52 18.95
CA MET A 1 16.83 45.72 19.71
C MET A 1 16.05 44.73 18.84
N PHE A 2 15.58 45.10 17.64
CA PHE A 2 14.79 44.22 16.76
C PHE A 2 15.50 42.90 16.39
N ILE A 3 16.76 42.97 15.95
CA ILE A 3 17.56 41.80 15.55
C ILE A 3 17.74 40.79 16.71
N HIS A 4 17.91 41.26 17.94
CA HIS A 4 18.04 40.38 19.11
C HIS A 4 16.72 39.67 19.46
N ARG A 5 15.58 40.36 19.33
CA ARG A 5 14.26 39.74 19.50
C ARG A 5 13.99 38.69 18.42
N LEU A 6 14.33 38.99 17.16
CA LEU A 6 14.21 38.07 16.04
C LEU A 6 15.08 36.82 16.23
N LYS A 7 16.35 36.99 16.65
CA LYS A 7 17.25 35.86 16.96
C LYS A 7 16.67 34.93 18.02
N ARG A 8 16.08 35.49 19.08
CA ARG A 8 15.42 34.71 20.14
C ARG A 8 14.22 33.93 19.62
N TYR A 9 13.36 34.54 18.80
CA TYR A 9 12.24 33.83 18.18
C TYR A 9 12.71 32.69 17.27
N PHE A 10 13.75 32.94 16.47
CA PHE A 10 14.31 31.92 15.59
C PHE A 10 14.88 30.74 16.38
N GLN A 11 15.58 31.00 17.49
CA GLN A 11 16.07 29.96 18.40
C GLN A 11 14.94 29.13 19.02
N ILE A 12 13.84 29.77 19.43
CA ILE A 12 12.66 29.06 19.95
C ILE A 12 12.05 28.17 18.86
N ILE A 13 11.88 28.68 17.64
CA ILE A 13 11.33 27.92 16.51
C ILE A 13 12.23 26.72 16.19
N ILE A 14 13.55 26.89 16.16
CA ILE A 14 14.49 25.79 15.97
C ILE A 14 14.32 24.75 17.07
N PHE A 15 14.30 25.17 18.35
CA PHE A 15 14.17 24.25 19.47
C PHE A 15 12.87 23.44 19.39
N VAL A 16 11.74 24.11 19.15
CA VAL A 16 10.43 23.46 18.97
C VAL A 16 10.46 22.49 17.78
N SER A 17 11.08 22.89 16.66
CA SER A 17 11.20 22.04 15.47
C SER A 17 12.04 20.79 15.75
N ILE A 18 13.14 20.91 16.50
CA ILE A 18 13.97 19.77 16.92
C ILE A 18 13.17 18.83 17.83
N CYS A 19 12.48 19.36 18.85
CA CYS A 19 11.63 18.56 19.72
C CYS A 19 10.55 17.81 18.91
N PHE A 20 9.92 18.48 17.95
CA PHE A 20 8.93 17.86 17.06
C PHE A 20 9.54 16.76 16.18
N LEU A 21 10.72 16.99 15.61
CA LEU A 21 11.44 15.98 14.82
C LEU A 21 11.81 14.75 15.65
N ILE A 22 12.31 14.94 16.88
CA ILE A 22 12.63 13.85 17.80
C ILE A 22 11.37 13.04 18.14
N TYR A 23 10.27 13.72 18.48
CA TYR A 23 8.99 13.08 18.77
C TYR A 23 8.46 12.28 17.56
N SER A 24 8.48 12.88 16.37
CA SER A 24 8.07 12.22 15.14
C SER A 24 8.94 11.01 14.82
N TRP A 25 10.25 11.11 15.01
CA TRP A 25 11.18 10.01 14.79
C TRP A 25 10.94 8.86 15.76
N TYR A 26 10.73 9.16 17.04
CA TYR A 26 10.43 8.16 18.07
C TYR A 26 9.13 7.39 17.78
N ASN A 27 8.06 8.10 17.41
CA ASN A 27 6.78 7.48 17.06
C ASN A 27 6.90 6.55 15.85
N ASN A 28 7.63 6.98 14.81
CA ASN A 28 7.86 6.16 13.63
C ASN A 28 8.68 4.91 13.96
N TYR A 29 9.71 5.05 14.80
CA TYR A 29 10.52 3.92 15.26
C TYR A 29 9.68 2.89 16.03
N GLN A 30 8.83 3.34 16.97
CA GLN A 30 7.95 2.44 17.72
C GLN A 30 7.00 1.67 16.81
N PHE A 31 6.36 2.35 15.86
CA PHE A 31 5.47 1.69 14.91
C PHE A 31 6.19 0.66 14.04
N SER A 32 7.41 0.97 13.58
CA SER A 32 8.18 0.03 12.76
C SER A 32 8.41 -1.30 13.49
N LYS A 33 8.56 -1.27 14.81
CA LYS A 33 8.84 -2.46 15.62
C LYS A 33 7.60 -3.22 16.11
N GLN A 34 6.49 -2.53 16.33
CA GLN A 34 5.26 -3.14 16.83
C GLN A 34 4.48 -3.85 15.71
N GLU A 35 3.81 -4.96 16.00
CA GLU A 35 2.90 -5.58 15.03
C GLU A 35 1.75 -4.64 14.65
N LEU A 36 1.15 -4.86 13.48
CA LEU A 36 -0.05 -4.11 13.11
C LEU A 36 -1.17 -4.38 14.12
N LYS A 37 -1.95 -3.34 14.42
CA LYS A 37 -3.14 -3.47 15.28
C LYS A 37 -4.05 -4.58 14.74
N THR A 38 -4.61 -5.38 15.64
CA THR A 38 -5.51 -6.50 15.30
C THR A 38 -6.69 -6.06 14.43
N SER A 39 -7.21 -4.85 14.63
CA SER A 39 -8.27 -4.28 13.81
C SER A 39 -7.88 -4.17 12.33
N ILE A 40 -6.65 -3.74 12.03
CA ILE A 40 -6.12 -3.64 10.66
C ILE A 40 -5.96 -5.03 10.06
N ILE A 41 -5.42 -5.98 10.83
CA ILE A 41 -5.28 -7.38 10.39
C ILE A 41 -6.64 -7.98 10.03
N ASN A 42 -7.68 -7.70 10.83
CA ASN A 42 -9.03 -8.16 10.55
C ASN A 42 -9.60 -7.54 9.27
N GLN A 43 -9.35 -6.25 9.01
CA GLN A 43 -9.75 -5.61 7.75
C GLN A 43 -9.06 -6.24 6.54
N ILE A 44 -7.77 -6.52 6.63
CA ILE A 44 -7.01 -7.22 5.57
C ILE A 44 -7.62 -8.60 5.32
N LYS A 45 -7.88 -9.39 6.36
CA LYS A 45 -8.49 -10.73 6.24
C LYS A 45 -9.89 -10.68 5.64
N ASN A 46 -10.72 -9.73 6.06
CA ASN A 46 -12.06 -9.56 5.53
C ASN A 46 -12.01 -9.20 4.04
N LYS A 47 -11.12 -8.27 3.66
CA LYS A 47 -10.93 -7.90 2.26
C LYS A 47 -10.35 -9.05 1.43
N GLU A 48 -9.38 -9.79 1.96
CA GLU A 48 -8.83 -10.99 1.32
C GLU A 48 -9.93 -12.02 1.04
N GLN A 49 -10.82 -12.26 2.01
CA GLN A 49 -11.93 -13.19 1.82
C GLN A 49 -12.90 -12.70 0.75
N ALA A 50 -13.22 -11.40 0.74
CA ALA A 50 -14.04 -10.81 -0.31
C ALA A 50 -13.40 -10.98 -1.70
N LEU A 51 -12.09 -10.76 -1.82
CA LEU A 51 -11.34 -10.96 -3.06
C LEU A 51 -11.35 -12.42 -3.51
N LYS A 52 -11.18 -13.39 -2.60
CA LYS A 52 -11.31 -14.82 -2.91
C LYS A 52 -12.69 -15.16 -3.47
N ASN A 53 -13.74 -14.62 -2.85
CA ASN A 53 -15.12 -14.82 -3.31
C ASN A 53 -15.34 -14.23 -4.71
N LEU A 54 -14.82 -13.02 -4.98
CA LEU A 54 -14.87 -12.40 -6.30
C LEU A 54 -14.10 -13.20 -7.35
N VAL A 55 -12.91 -13.71 -7.01
CA VAL A 55 -12.15 -14.60 -7.90
C VAL A 55 -12.95 -15.85 -8.22
N TYR A 56 -13.51 -16.53 -7.22
CA TYR A 56 -14.32 -17.71 -7.44
C TYR A 56 -15.54 -17.41 -8.31
N THR A 57 -16.22 -16.29 -8.04
CA THR A 57 -17.40 -15.87 -8.80
C THR A 57 -17.10 -15.64 -10.28
N HIS A 58 -16.00 -14.94 -10.59
CA HIS A 58 -15.67 -14.51 -11.95
C HIS A 58 -14.82 -15.51 -12.74
N TYR A 59 -14.08 -16.38 -12.07
CA TYR A 59 -13.10 -17.28 -12.70
C TYR A 59 -13.29 -18.75 -12.35
N LYS A 60 -14.14 -19.08 -11.36
CA LYS A 60 -14.38 -20.46 -10.88
C LYS A 60 -13.10 -21.16 -10.39
N ILE A 61 -12.19 -20.38 -9.79
CA ILE A 61 -10.91 -20.86 -9.26
C ILE A 61 -10.85 -20.56 -7.76
N HIS A 62 -10.40 -21.52 -6.97
CA HIS A 62 -10.01 -21.28 -5.58
C HIS A 62 -8.55 -20.83 -5.51
N VAL A 63 -8.31 -19.74 -4.79
CA VAL A 63 -6.98 -19.15 -4.62
C VAL A 63 -6.69 -18.87 -3.15
N GLY A 64 -5.42 -19.02 -2.78
CA GLY A 64 -4.90 -18.75 -1.45
C GLY A 64 -3.51 -18.14 -1.57
N PHE A 65 -3.43 -16.89 -2.04
CA PHE A 65 -2.16 -16.18 -2.12
C PHE A 65 -1.74 -15.70 -0.73
N PRO A 66 -0.57 -16.08 -0.21
CA PRO A 66 -0.07 -15.58 1.07
C PRO A 66 0.09 -14.06 1.01
N ILE A 67 -0.53 -13.35 1.96
CA ILE A 67 -0.34 -11.91 2.17
C ILE A 67 0.62 -11.72 3.35
N ILE A 68 1.75 -11.07 3.07
CA ILE A 68 2.85 -10.84 4.01
C ILE A 68 2.94 -9.34 4.29
N ILE A 69 2.81 -8.96 5.55
CA ILE A 69 3.03 -7.59 6.00
C ILE A 69 4.53 -7.39 6.20
N SER A 70 5.16 -6.59 5.34
CA SER A 70 6.61 -6.40 5.34
C SER A 70 7.00 -4.99 5.76
N ASN A 71 8.03 -4.92 6.61
CA ASN A 71 8.72 -3.68 6.96
C ASN A 71 9.92 -3.37 6.04
N GLU A 72 10.31 -4.33 5.21
CA GLU A 72 11.51 -4.29 4.38
C GLU A 72 11.29 -3.61 3.04
N LEU A 73 10.03 -3.43 2.63
CA LEU A 73 9.71 -2.76 1.38
C LEU A 73 10.22 -1.30 1.41
N PRO A 74 10.85 -0.84 0.31
CA PRO A 74 11.19 0.55 0.10
C PRO A 74 9.99 1.45 0.35
N SER A 75 10.22 2.62 0.97
CA SER A 75 9.11 3.50 1.36
C SER A 75 8.24 3.85 0.16
N ASN A 76 8.80 4.12 -1.02
CA ASN A 76 8.04 4.46 -2.24
C ASN A 76 7.07 3.36 -2.74
N LEU A 77 7.17 2.13 -2.26
CA LEU A 77 6.27 1.03 -2.62
C LEU A 77 5.18 0.80 -1.56
N PHE A 78 3.95 0.62 -2.01
CA PHE A 78 2.79 0.35 -1.14
C PHE A 78 2.52 -1.15 -1.03
N GLY A 79 2.67 -1.87 -2.14
CA GLY A 79 2.58 -3.31 -2.21
C GLY A 79 3.53 -3.85 -3.28
N LEU A 80 3.69 -5.16 -3.27
CA LEU A 80 4.43 -5.90 -4.28
C LEU A 80 3.90 -7.32 -4.37
N THR A 81 3.59 -7.78 -5.57
CA THR A 81 3.34 -9.19 -5.83
C THR A 81 4.57 -9.82 -6.46
N SER A 82 5.10 -10.87 -5.84
CA SER A 82 6.21 -11.64 -6.39
C SER A 82 5.71 -12.95 -7.01
N TYR A 83 6.39 -13.37 -8.07
CA TYR A 83 6.25 -14.69 -8.66
C TYR A 83 7.64 -15.28 -8.85
N SER A 84 7.96 -16.32 -8.09
CA SER A 84 9.26 -16.98 -8.14
C SER A 84 9.10 -18.47 -7.93
N LYS A 85 9.73 -19.29 -8.79
CA LYS A 85 9.69 -20.76 -8.72
C LYS A 85 8.26 -21.35 -8.65
N GLY A 86 7.28 -20.68 -9.25
CA GLY A 86 5.88 -21.12 -9.21
C GLY A 86 5.09 -20.65 -7.98
N GLU A 87 5.75 -20.05 -6.99
CA GLU A 87 5.10 -19.47 -5.81
C GLU A 87 4.70 -18.01 -6.08
N ILE A 88 3.47 -17.66 -5.70
CA ILE A 88 2.94 -16.30 -5.77
C ILE A 88 2.77 -15.80 -4.34
N LYS A 89 3.38 -14.65 -4.01
CA LYS A 89 3.28 -14.01 -2.69
C LYS A 89 2.94 -12.54 -2.85
N ILE A 90 2.03 -12.04 -2.00
CA ILE A 90 1.65 -10.64 -1.96
C ILE A 90 2.30 -10.02 -0.73
N TYR A 91 3.03 -8.94 -0.91
CA TYR A 91 3.65 -8.16 0.16
C TYR A 91 2.95 -6.81 0.25
N LEU A 92 2.58 -6.40 1.46
CA LEU A 92 2.06 -5.06 1.74
C LEU A 92 3.05 -4.32 2.62
N ASN A 93 3.30 -3.05 2.31
CA ASN A 93 4.23 -2.23 3.08
C ASN A 93 3.57 -1.79 4.39
N LYS A 94 4.09 -2.32 5.51
CA LYS A 94 3.58 -2.00 6.84
C LYS A 94 3.58 -0.50 7.12
N LYS A 95 4.60 0.22 6.67
CA LYS A 95 4.77 1.67 6.89
C LYS A 95 3.61 2.48 6.31
N ARG A 96 3.02 2.01 5.20
CA ARG A 96 1.95 2.73 4.49
C ARG A 96 0.59 2.64 5.18
N PHE A 97 0.40 1.66 6.08
CA PHE A 97 -0.83 1.58 6.89
C PHE A 97 -0.97 2.70 7.93
N GLN A 98 0.12 3.40 8.30
CA GLN A 98 0.00 4.59 9.16
C GLN A 98 -0.54 5.80 8.41
N GLU A 99 -0.24 5.88 7.12
CA GLU A 99 -0.54 7.05 6.31
C GLU A 99 -1.95 6.97 5.74
N SER A 100 -2.33 5.80 5.22
CA SER A 100 -3.66 5.61 4.65
C SER A 100 -4.08 4.14 4.69
N LEU A 101 -4.91 3.80 5.68
CA LEU A 101 -5.47 2.46 5.83
C LEU A 101 -6.40 2.12 4.67
N ASP A 102 -7.36 3.00 4.37
CA ASP A 102 -8.39 2.76 3.36
C ASP A 102 -7.78 2.56 1.97
N TYR A 103 -6.79 3.37 1.60
CA TYR A 103 -6.05 3.18 0.35
C TYR A 103 -5.32 1.82 0.30
N MET A 104 -4.72 1.38 1.41
CA MET A 104 -4.07 0.07 1.45
C MET A 104 -5.07 -1.09 1.28
N ILE A 105 -6.27 -0.96 1.85
CA ILE A 105 -7.30 -2.00 1.83
C ILE A 105 -8.08 -2.03 0.51
N ASP A 106 -8.51 -0.87 0.02
CA ASP A 106 -9.46 -0.79 -1.10
C ASP A 106 -8.79 -0.57 -2.46
N ASP A 107 -7.56 -0.06 -2.48
CA ASP A 107 -6.79 0.13 -3.71
C ASP A 107 -5.63 -0.84 -3.83
N VAL A 108 -4.70 -0.82 -2.88
CA VAL A 108 -3.43 -1.55 -2.99
C VAL A 108 -3.64 -3.06 -2.92
N LEU A 109 -4.43 -3.55 -1.97
CA LEU A 109 -4.63 -4.99 -1.84
C LEU A 109 -5.32 -5.60 -3.08
N PRO A 110 -6.45 -5.08 -3.62
CA PRO A 110 -7.02 -5.56 -4.88
C PRO A 110 -6.07 -5.44 -6.08
N HIS A 111 -5.26 -4.37 -6.12
CA HIS A 111 -4.26 -4.15 -7.16
C HIS A 111 -3.21 -5.27 -7.19
N GLU A 112 -2.63 -5.59 -6.04
CA GLU A 112 -1.66 -6.68 -5.91
C GLU A 112 -2.32 -8.05 -6.14
N TYR A 113 -3.54 -8.24 -5.65
CA TYR A 113 -4.30 -9.46 -5.93
C TYR A 113 -4.54 -9.68 -7.43
N ALA A 114 -4.73 -8.60 -8.19
CA ALA A 114 -4.85 -8.68 -9.64
C ALA A 114 -3.53 -9.11 -10.31
N HIS A 115 -2.38 -8.64 -9.83
CA HIS A 115 -1.07 -9.14 -10.28
C HIS A 115 -0.91 -10.63 -9.97
N ALA A 116 -1.29 -11.07 -8.77
CA ALA A 116 -1.25 -12.47 -8.38
C ALA A 116 -2.11 -13.35 -9.30
N MET A 117 -3.30 -12.86 -9.67
CA MET A 117 -4.17 -13.53 -10.63
C MET A 117 -3.59 -13.57 -12.04
N ILE A 118 -2.88 -12.53 -12.49
CA ILE A 118 -2.19 -12.55 -13.79
C ILE A 118 -1.12 -13.65 -13.82
N PHE A 119 -0.36 -13.81 -12.74
CA PHE A 119 0.59 -14.89 -12.59
C PHE A 119 -0.10 -16.27 -12.55
N LYS A 120 -1.17 -16.40 -11.76
CA LYS A 120 -1.94 -17.65 -11.64
C LYS A 120 -2.54 -18.11 -12.97
N LEU A 121 -3.07 -17.17 -13.75
CA LEU A 121 -3.69 -17.43 -15.06
C LEU A 121 -2.66 -17.50 -16.21
N LYS A 122 -1.37 -17.29 -15.92
CA LYS A 122 -0.27 -17.25 -16.90
C LYS A 122 -0.52 -16.23 -18.03
N LEU A 123 -1.21 -15.11 -17.73
CA LEU A 123 -1.56 -14.07 -18.69
C LEU A 123 -0.45 -13.02 -18.84
N PHE A 124 0.79 -13.47 -18.97
CA PHE A 124 1.96 -12.60 -19.07
C PHE A 124 1.91 -11.77 -20.36
N SER A 125 2.07 -10.45 -20.25
CA SER A 125 2.17 -9.61 -21.43
C SER A 125 3.58 -9.64 -21.99
N LYS A 126 3.71 -9.78 -23.32
CA LYS A 126 4.99 -9.60 -24.04
C LYS A 126 5.43 -8.13 -24.09
N LYS A 127 4.51 -7.19 -23.83
CA LYS A 127 4.82 -5.77 -23.68
C LYS A 127 5.23 -5.55 -22.22
N LYS A 128 6.38 -4.91 -21.98
CA LYS A 128 6.95 -4.60 -20.64
C LYS A 128 6.08 -3.62 -19.84
N ALA A 129 4.81 -3.93 -19.62
CA ALA A 129 3.87 -3.11 -18.88
C ALA A 129 3.33 -3.92 -17.71
N GLY A 130 3.58 -3.45 -16.48
CA GLY A 130 3.02 -4.07 -15.28
C GLY A 130 1.49 -4.13 -15.30
N HIS A 131 0.84 -3.13 -15.91
CA HIS A 131 -0.62 -3.04 -16.00
C HIS A 131 -1.12 -3.29 -17.43
N SER A 132 -1.09 -4.57 -17.84
CA SER A 132 -1.70 -5.00 -19.11
C SER A 132 -3.22 -4.75 -19.14
N LYS A 133 -3.85 -4.91 -20.31
CA LYS A 133 -5.33 -4.79 -20.41
C LYS A 133 -6.01 -5.91 -19.61
N GLU A 134 -5.39 -7.08 -19.60
CA GLU A 134 -5.79 -8.26 -18.86
C GLU A 134 -5.73 -7.97 -17.36
N TRP A 135 -4.61 -7.40 -16.88
CA TRP A 135 -4.46 -6.98 -15.49
C TRP A 135 -5.55 -6.00 -15.08
N GLN A 136 -5.80 -4.96 -15.90
CA GLN A 136 -6.83 -3.97 -15.62
C GLN A 136 -8.22 -4.60 -15.54
N ARG A 137 -8.53 -5.55 -16.44
CA ARG A 137 -9.81 -6.28 -16.43
C ARG A 137 -9.95 -7.11 -15.16
N VAL A 138 -8.89 -7.80 -14.74
CA VAL A 138 -8.88 -8.56 -13.48
C VAL A 138 -9.10 -7.62 -12.31
N CYS A 139 -8.32 -6.54 -12.20
CA CYS A 139 -8.43 -5.57 -11.11
C CYS A 139 -9.86 -5.00 -10.99
N LYS A 140 -10.51 -4.64 -12.10
CA LYS A 140 -11.91 -4.17 -12.09
C LYS A 140 -12.91 -5.24 -11.62
N LYS A 141 -12.72 -6.50 -12.03
CA LYS A 141 -13.53 -7.63 -11.54
C LYS A 141 -13.31 -7.90 -10.04
N LEU A 142 -12.14 -7.57 -9.52
CA LEU A 142 -11.82 -7.62 -8.10
C LEU A 142 -12.26 -6.34 -7.35
N GLN A 143 -13.03 -5.47 -7.99
CA GLN A 143 -13.56 -4.23 -7.42
C GLN A 143 -12.48 -3.30 -6.84
N GLY A 144 -11.26 -3.31 -7.41
CA GLY A 144 -10.26 -2.31 -7.07
C GLY A 144 -10.73 -0.93 -7.52
N LEU A 145 -10.68 0.07 -6.64
CA LEU A 145 -11.17 1.41 -6.95
C LEU A 145 -10.28 2.08 -8.01
N ARG A 146 -8.95 1.88 -7.95
CA ARG A 146 -7.98 2.46 -8.89
C ARG A 146 -7.23 1.39 -9.70
N CYS A 147 -7.86 0.95 -10.79
CA CYS A 147 -7.31 -0.03 -11.72
C CYS A 147 -6.79 0.61 -13.02
N GLU A 148 -6.10 1.74 -12.91
CA GLU A 148 -5.60 2.46 -14.09
C GLU A 148 -4.32 1.84 -14.64
N ARG A 149 -4.23 1.74 -15.97
CA ARG A 149 -3.03 1.21 -16.64
C ARG A 149 -1.86 2.18 -16.62
N PHE A 150 -2.17 3.47 -16.58
CA PHE A 150 -1.22 4.56 -16.49
C PHE A 150 -1.66 5.38 -15.30
N VAL A 151 -0.79 5.50 -14.30
CA VAL A 151 -1.14 6.23 -13.11
C VAL A 151 -0.99 7.72 -13.40
N LYS A 152 -2.06 8.50 -13.26
CA LYS A 152 -1.96 9.95 -13.21
C LYS A 152 -1.41 10.35 -11.85
N ASN A 153 -0.23 10.99 -11.84
CA ASN A 153 0.46 11.35 -10.60
C ASN A 153 -0.39 12.21 -9.65
N ASN A 154 -1.28 13.06 -10.18
CA ASN A 154 -2.17 13.88 -9.35
C ASN A 154 -3.19 13.05 -8.57
N ASP A 155 -3.74 11.98 -9.15
CA ASP A 155 -4.78 11.16 -8.50
C ASP A 155 -4.20 10.36 -7.33
N ILE A 156 -2.92 9.96 -7.42
CA ILE A 156 -2.19 9.35 -6.30
C ILE A 156 -2.12 10.30 -5.10
N VAL A 157 -1.90 11.60 -5.33
CA VAL A 157 -1.79 12.59 -4.27
C VAL A 157 -3.14 12.79 -3.60
N PHE A 158 -4.21 13.00 -4.36
CA PHE A 158 -5.55 13.21 -3.81
C PHE A 158 -6.09 12.00 -3.03
N GLY A 159 -5.83 10.77 -3.49
CA GLY A 159 -6.20 9.57 -2.73
C GLY A 159 -5.50 9.41 -1.39
N LYS A 160 -4.36 10.08 -1.21
CA LYS A 160 -3.59 10.07 0.04
C LYS A 160 -3.97 11.21 0.98
N THR A 161 -4.76 12.19 0.52
CA THR A 161 -5.11 13.39 1.27
C THR A 161 -6.60 13.49 1.61
N ASN A 162 -7.44 12.58 1.12
CA ASN A 162 -8.84 12.48 1.53
C ASN A 162 -8.89 11.91 2.96
N PHE A 163 -8.67 12.78 3.94
CA PHE A 163 -8.95 12.58 5.36
C PHE A 163 -10.30 13.20 5.70
#